data_AF-A0A7W1JPW1-F1
#
_entry.id   AF-A0A7W1JPW1-F1
#
_cell.length_a   1.000
_cell.length_b   1.000
_cell.length_c   1.000
_cell.angle_alpha   90.00
_cell.angle_beta   90.00
_cell.angle_gamma   90.00
#
_symmetry.space_group_name_H-M   'P 1'
#
loop_
_entity.id
_entity.type
_entity.pdbx_description
1 polymer ?
#
loop_
_entity_poly.entity_id
_entity_poly.type
_entity_poly.pdbx_seq_one_letter_code
_entity_poly.pdbx_strand_id
1 'polypeptide(L)'
;MELYISAVKAVRGQSWGDKNTLETIFGIKGMHGWGLVPGLAGWLTLDTRTNGPTPVEASIERHCVPCNGSVTVPLIAQAQETGGFWEGKDEFGSSTEAITLTCDCEVCSKWIAVNFTAGGVGRGGIEIQVSARHIPGGCCSS
;
A
#
# COMPACT_ATOMS: atom_id res chain seq x y z
N MET A 1 -2.25 -17.59 0.92
CA MET A 1 -1.94 -16.39 0.12
C MET A 1 -0.93 -15.52 0.86
N GLU A 2 -0.06 -14.84 0.13
CA GLU A 2 0.90 -13.87 0.68
C GLU A 2 0.63 -12.49 0.10
N LEU A 3 0.44 -11.51 0.97
CA LEU A 3 0.20 -10.11 0.63
C LEU A 3 1.52 -9.36 0.52
N TYR A 4 1.62 -8.49 -0.47
CA TYR A 4 2.77 -7.63 -0.74
C TYR A 4 2.30 -6.26 -1.23
N ILE A 5 3.09 -5.23 -0.95
CA ILE A 5 3.00 -3.98 -1.72
C ILE A 5 3.71 -4.28 -3.03
N SER A 6 3.04 -4.04 -4.16
CA SER A 6 3.58 -4.32 -5.49
C SER A 6 4.03 -3.06 -6.23
N ALA A 7 3.46 -1.91 -5.87
CA ALA A 7 3.75 -0.65 -6.53
C ALA A 7 3.29 0.57 -5.72
N VAL A 8 3.98 1.71 -5.90
CA VAL A 8 3.56 3.03 -5.41
C VAL A 8 3.67 4.04 -6.54
N LYS A 9 2.64 4.88 -6.72
CA LYS A 9 2.57 5.91 -7.76
C LYS A 9 2.10 7.23 -7.16
N ALA A 10 2.69 8.34 -7.59
CA ALA A 10 2.11 9.65 -7.31
C ALA A 10 0.94 9.95 -8.27
N VAL A 11 -0.22 10.34 -7.72
CA VAL A 11 -1.44 10.62 -8.50
C VAL A 11 -1.50 12.09 -8.90
N ARG A 12 -1.02 12.94 -8.02
CA ARG A 12 -0.77 14.37 -8.24
C ARG A 12 0.64 14.59 -7.66
N GLY A 13 1.34 15.66 -8.03
CA GLY A 13 2.67 16.02 -7.50
C GLY A 13 2.99 17.48 -7.84
N GLN A 14 3.71 18.23 -7.01
CA GLN A 14 4.52 19.35 -7.54
C GLN A 14 5.91 18.77 -7.84
N SER A 15 6.35 18.87 -9.10
CA SER A 15 7.72 18.48 -9.44
C SER A 15 8.65 19.60 -8.97
N TRP A 16 9.39 19.34 -7.91
CA TRP A 16 10.58 20.11 -7.56
C TRP A 16 11.78 19.15 -7.54
N GLY A 17 12.68 19.33 -8.51
CA GLY A 17 13.77 18.40 -8.76
C GLY A 17 13.34 17.04 -9.35
N ASP A 18 14.30 16.12 -9.38
CA ASP A 18 14.19 14.86 -10.13
C ASP A 18 13.89 13.64 -9.26
N LYS A 19 14.04 13.77 -7.93
CA LYS A 19 13.86 12.69 -6.97
C LYS A 19 13.33 13.25 -5.67
N ASN A 20 12.26 12.65 -5.16
CA ASN A 20 11.68 12.98 -3.87
C ASN A 20 11.42 11.69 -3.10
N THR A 21 11.46 11.75 -1.77
CA THR A 21 11.35 10.56 -0.93
C THR A 21 10.08 10.63 -0.09
N LEU A 22 9.32 9.53 -0.09
CA LEU A 22 8.17 9.34 0.78
C LEU A 22 8.49 8.29 1.81
N GLU A 23 8.13 8.54 3.07
CA GLU A 23 8.01 7.47 4.05
C GLU A 23 6.62 6.89 3.96
N THR A 24 6.51 5.67 3.44
CA THR A 24 5.25 4.94 3.49
C THR A 24 5.23 4.07 4.73
N ILE A 25 4.09 4.00 5.41
CA ILE A 25 3.86 3.07 6.53
C ILE A 25 2.61 2.28 6.19
N PHE A 26 2.73 0.96 6.16
CA PHE A 26 1.63 0.10 5.78
C PHE A 26 1.24 -0.87 6.90
N GLY A 27 -0.05 -0.89 7.24
CA GLY A 27 -0.63 -1.78 8.22
C GLY A 27 -1.65 -2.71 7.57
N ILE A 28 -1.55 -4.01 7.86
CA ILE A 28 -2.59 -4.98 7.56
C ILE A 28 -3.20 -5.45 8.86
N LYS A 29 -4.52 -5.53 8.91
CA LYS A 29 -5.21 -6.15 10.03
C LYS A 29 -5.71 -7.53 9.60
N GLY A 30 -5.02 -8.57 10.04
CA GLY A 30 -5.45 -9.96 9.90
C GLY A 30 -6.57 -10.35 10.89
N MET A 31 -7.11 -11.58 10.72
CA MET A 31 -8.24 -12.10 11.52
C MET A 31 -7.97 -12.19 13.03
N HIS A 32 -6.71 -12.25 13.47
CA HIS A 32 -6.33 -12.52 14.87
C HIS A 32 -5.42 -11.48 15.53
N GLY A 33 -5.26 -10.29 14.94
CA GLY A 33 -4.47 -9.24 15.56
C GLY A 33 -4.55 -7.90 14.86
N TRP A 34 -4.47 -6.83 15.64
CA TRP A 34 -4.03 -5.53 15.15
C TRP A 34 -2.50 -5.52 15.22
N GLY A 35 -1.85 -5.37 14.07
CA GLY A 35 -0.44 -5.07 14.01
C GLY A 35 -0.20 -3.99 12.97
N LEU A 36 0.44 -2.89 13.36
CA LEU A 36 1.33 -2.26 12.39
C LEU A 36 2.36 -3.33 12.07
N VAL A 37 2.52 -3.74 10.81
CA VAL A 37 3.59 -4.67 10.45
C VAL A 37 4.88 -3.83 10.49
N PRO A 38 5.67 -3.89 11.59
CA PRO A 38 6.82 -3.02 11.76
C PRO A 38 7.91 -3.61 10.88
N GLY A 39 8.07 -3.03 9.69
CA GLY A 39 8.89 -3.57 8.62
C GLY A 39 8.66 -2.89 7.28
N LEU A 40 7.56 -2.14 7.16
CA LEU A 40 7.20 -1.35 5.97
C LEU A 40 7.29 0.16 6.18
N ALA A 41 7.90 0.65 7.27
CA ALA A 41 8.38 2.03 7.34
C ALA A 41 9.60 2.12 6.42
N GLY A 42 9.32 2.37 5.14
CA GLY A 42 10.30 2.38 4.07
C GLY A 42 10.35 3.75 3.42
N TRP A 43 11.56 4.25 3.23
CA TRP A 43 11.82 5.40 2.39
C TRP A 43 11.75 4.97 0.93
N LEU A 44 10.72 5.41 0.23
CA LEU A 44 10.54 5.20 -1.20
C LEU A 44 10.91 6.47 -1.94
N THR A 45 11.96 6.40 -2.76
CA THR A 45 12.25 7.49 -3.69
C THR A 45 11.36 7.35 -4.92
N LEU A 46 10.50 8.34 -5.15
CA LEU A 46 9.72 8.46 -6.37
C LEU A 46 10.49 9.30 -7.39
N ASP A 47 10.63 8.76 -8.60
CA ASP A 47 11.16 9.49 -9.75
C ASP A 47 10.03 10.26 -10.44
N THR A 48 10.06 11.59 -10.30
CA THR A 48 9.08 12.53 -10.86
C THR A 48 9.10 12.60 -12.39
N ARG A 49 10.14 12.07 -13.04
CA ARG A 49 10.27 12.02 -14.51
C ARG A 49 9.60 10.78 -15.09
N THR A 50 9.31 9.78 -14.27
CA THR A 50 8.62 8.56 -14.70
C THR A 50 7.12 8.66 -14.45
N ASN A 51 6.31 8.52 -15.50
CA ASN A 51 4.84 8.55 -15.40
C ASN A 51 4.23 7.23 -14.89
N GLY A 52 5.00 6.40 -14.20
CA GLY A 52 4.63 5.03 -13.87
C GLY A 52 4.71 4.72 -12.37
N PRO A 53 4.03 3.65 -11.92
CA PRO A 53 4.26 3.13 -10.59
C PRO A 53 5.73 2.71 -10.40
N THR A 54 6.30 3.09 -9.26
CA THR A 54 7.56 2.55 -8.77
C THR A 54 7.27 1.17 -8.17
N PRO A 55 7.83 0.08 -8.71
CA PRO A 55 7.59 -1.25 -8.18
C PRO A 55 8.21 -1.37 -6.78
N VAL A 56 7.50 -2.06 -5.91
CA VAL A 56 7.96 -2.39 -4.55
C VAL A 56 7.69 -3.88 -4.41
N GLU A 57 8.61 -4.63 -3.82
CA GLU A 57 8.35 -6.03 -3.46
C GLU A 57 8.70 -6.20 -1.99
N ALA A 58 7.72 -5.92 -1.13
CA ALA A 58 7.85 -6.07 0.30
C ALA A 58 6.70 -6.93 0.82
N SER A 59 7.05 -8.12 1.33
CA SER A 59 6.08 -9.06 1.91
C SER A 59 5.49 -8.48 3.19
N ILE A 60 4.18 -8.56 3.33
CA ILE A 60 3.45 -7.94 4.43
C ILE A 60 2.92 -8.98 5.40
N GLU A 61 2.12 -9.93 4.90
CA GLU A 61 1.44 -10.92 5.74
C GLU A 61 1.04 -12.15 4.92
N ARG A 62 0.89 -13.30 5.60
CA ARG A 62 0.31 -14.51 5.01
C ARG A 62 -1.08 -14.76 5.57
N HIS A 63 -2.04 -14.96 4.67
CA HIS A 63 -3.40 -15.34 5.01
C HIS A 63 -3.72 -16.74 4.51
N CYS A 64 -4.33 -17.54 5.37
CA CYS A 64 -4.97 -18.77 4.97
C CYS A 64 -6.36 -18.43 4.40
N VAL A 65 -6.64 -18.86 3.17
CA VAL A 65 -7.93 -18.65 2.49
C VAL A 65 -8.64 -20.00 2.36
N PRO A 66 -9.94 -20.12 2.73
CA PRO A 66 -10.67 -21.38 2.67
C PRO A 66 -10.93 -21.82 1.22
N CYS A 67 -10.95 -23.13 0.96
CA CYS A 67 -11.02 -23.68 -0.41
C CYS A 67 -12.26 -23.25 -1.20
N ASN A 68 -13.42 -23.20 -0.53
CA ASN A 68 -14.69 -22.86 -1.14
C ASN A 68 -15.21 -21.50 -0.65
N GLY A 69 -14.31 -20.60 -0.27
CA GLY A 69 -14.71 -19.32 0.32
C GLY A 69 -13.74 -18.19 0.01
N SER A 70 -13.94 -17.10 0.74
CA SER A 70 -13.11 -15.92 0.64
C SER A 70 -12.76 -15.39 2.01
N VAL A 71 -11.67 -14.63 2.09
CA VAL A 71 -11.30 -13.86 3.28
C VAL A 71 -11.18 -12.41 2.84
N THR A 72 -11.88 -11.52 3.55
CA THR A 72 -11.73 -10.08 3.37
C THR A 72 -10.70 -9.56 4.37
N VAL A 73 -9.61 -9.00 3.85
CA VAL A 73 -8.53 -8.45 4.64
C VAL A 73 -8.62 -6.92 4.63
N PRO A 74 -8.86 -6.26 5.77
CA PRO A 74 -8.77 -4.81 5.87
C PRO A 74 -7.32 -4.32 5.74
N LEU A 75 -7.15 -3.24 4.98
CA LEU A 75 -5.88 -2.62 4.63
C LEU A 75 -5.87 -1.19 5.15
N ILE A 76 -4.81 -0.80 5.84
CA ILE A 76 -4.60 0.57 6.31
C ILE A 76 -3.29 1.07 5.70
N ALA A 77 -3.40 2.06 4.82
CA ALA A 77 -2.24 2.70 4.20
C ALA A 77 -2.03 4.08 4.83
N GLN A 78 -0.79 4.35 5.23
CA GLN A 78 -0.35 5.65 5.70
C GLN A 78 0.87 6.09 4.90
N ALA A 79 0.98 7.39 4.67
CA ALA A 79 2.16 7.94 4.04
C ALA A 79 2.47 9.28 4.67
N GLN A 80 3.76 9.50 4.88
CA GLN A 80 4.33 10.75 5.30
C GLN A 80 5.30 11.21 4.22
N GLU A 81 5.18 12.47 3.86
CA GLU A 81 6.12 13.08 2.96
C GLU A 81 7.37 13.57 3.69
N THR A 82 8.53 13.42 3.06
CA THR A 82 9.75 14.11 3.47
C THR A 82 10.44 14.75 2.28
N GLY A 83 10.88 16.00 2.45
CA GLY A 83 11.73 16.66 1.45
C GLY A 83 11.01 17.45 0.37
N GLY A 84 9.71 17.75 0.49
CA GLY A 84 9.05 18.79 -0.31
C GLY A 84 8.51 18.34 -1.67
N PHE A 85 8.10 17.07 -1.79
CA PHE A 85 7.23 16.59 -2.88
C PHE A 85 5.92 17.40 -2.99
N TRP A 86 5.42 17.92 -1.86
CA TRP A 86 4.32 18.88 -1.78
C TRP A 86 4.79 20.14 -1.06
N GLU A 87 4.09 21.27 -1.25
CA GLU A 87 4.52 22.60 -0.79
C GLU A 87 4.87 22.69 0.71
N GLY A 88 6.12 22.34 1.05
CA GLY A 88 6.93 22.93 2.12
C GLY A 88 6.65 22.52 3.56
N LYS A 89 5.92 21.43 3.85
CA LYS A 89 5.78 20.89 5.23
C LYS A 89 5.70 19.36 5.23
N ASP A 90 6.02 18.74 6.36
CA ASP A 90 5.73 17.31 6.58
C ASP A 90 4.21 17.11 6.51
N GLU A 91 3.75 16.45 5.46
CA GLU A 91 2.35 16.12 5.26
C GLU A 91 2.11 14.64 5.53
N PHE A 92 1.00 14.34 6.18
CA PHE A 92 0.56 12.98 6.47
C PHE A 92 -0.77 12.70 5.77
N GLY A 93 -0.88 11.51 5.19
CA GLY A 93 -2.10 10.98 4.62
C GLY A 93 -2.38 9.57 5.15
N SER A 94 -3.65 9.21 5.25
CA SER A 94 -4.07 7.85 5.58
C SER A 94 -5.33 7.45 4.84
N SER A 95 -5.45 6.16 4.50
CA SER A 95 -6.62 5.58 3.87
C SER A 95 -6.85 4.16 4.37
N THR A 96 -8.11 3.75 4.42
CA THR A 96 -8.51 2.40 4.83
C THR A 96 -9.37 1.79 3.75
N GLU A 97 -8.98 0.62 3.29
CA GLU A 97 -9.65 -0.16 2.24
C GLU A 97 -9.73 -1.63 2.67
N ALA A 98 -10.23 -2.50 1.81
CA ALA A 98 -10.14 -3.94 1.98
C ALA A 98 -9.85 -4.64 0.65
N ILE A 99 -9.22 -5.81 0.74
CA ILE A 99 -9.04 -6.74 -0.37
C ILE A 99 -9.72 -8.06 -0.04
N THR A 100 -10.51 -8.59 -0.97
CA THR A 100 -11.13 -9.91 -0.86
C THR A 100 -10.24 -10.92 -1.56
N LEU A 101 -9.86 -11.97 -0.84
CA LEU A 101 -8.99 -13.04 -1.30
C LEU A 101 -9.82 -14.31 -1.52
N THR A 102 -9.68 -14.94 -2.68
CA THR A 102 -10.33 -16.22 -3.03
C THR A 102 -9.28 -17.25 -3.38
N CYS A 103 -9.48 -18.54 -3.05
CA CYS A 103 -8.44 -19.56 -3.24
C CYS A 103 -8.02 -19.73 -4.72
N ASP A 104 -8.93 -19.51 -5.65
CA ASP A 104 -8.73 -19.64 -7.09
C ASP A 104 -7.98 -18.46 -7.74
N CYS A 105 -7.80 -17.36 -7.00
CA CYS A 105 -7.12 -16.19 -7.51
C CYS A 105 -5.59 -16.36 -7.48
N GLU A 106 -4.95 -16.45 -8.65
CA GLU A 106 -3.49 -16.53 -8.73
C GLU A 106 -2.81 -15.26 -8.21
N VAL A 107 -3.32 -14.10 -8.65
CA VAL A 107 -2.91 -12.77 -8.19
C VAL A 107 -4.15 -11.89 -8.02
N CYS A 108 -4.40 -11.45 -6.79
CA CYS A 108 -5.47 -10.52 -6.45
C CYS A 108 -4.83 -9.17 -6.15
N SER A 109 -5.35 -8.05 -6.65
CA SER A 109 -4.77 -6.73 -6.36
C SER A 109 -5.82 -5.66 -6.09
N LYS A 110 -5.41 -4.64 -5.35
CA LYS A 110 -6.22 -3.50 -4.96
C LYS A 110 -5.34 -2.25 -4.91
N TRP A 111 -5.78 -1.20 -5.59
CA TRP A 111 -5.21 0.13 -5.46
C TRP A 111 -5.87 0.88 -4.31
N ILE A 112 -5.04 1.54 -3.49
CA ILE A 112 -5.44 2.36 -2.36
C ILE A 112 -4.92 3.77 -2.59
N ALA A 113 -5.83 4.74 -2.69
CA ALA A 113 -5.46 6.15 -2.76
C ALA A 113 -5.27 6.71 -1.35
N VAL A 114 -4.10 7.31 -1.11
CA VAL A 114 -3.78 8.05 0.11
C VAL A 114 -3.65 9.51 -0.26
N ASN A 115 -4.57 10.34 0.25
CA ASN A 115 -4.57 11.78 -0.01
C ASN A 115 -3.88 12.53 1.13
N PHE A 116 -3.08 13.53 0.77
CA PHE A 116 -2.40 14.43 1.70
C PHE A 116 -3.20 15.71 1.86
N THR A 117 -3.29 16.17 3.11
CA THR A 117 -3.97 17.41 3.46
C THR A 117 -3.09 18.24 4.40
N ALA A 118 -2.95 19.53 4.10
CA ALA A 118 -2.32 20.49 4.99
C ALA A 118 -3.24 21.70 5.18
N GLY A 119 -3.57 22.01 6.44
CA GLY A 119 -4.48 23.12 6.76
C GLY A 119 -5.89 22.96 6.17
N GLY A 120 -6.36 21.72 5.98
CA GLY A 120 -7.69 21.44 5.43
C GLY A 120 -7.80 21.54 3.89
N VAL A 121 -6.70 21.83 3.19
CA VAL A 121 -6.66 21.88 1.73
C VAL A 121 -6.02 20.60 1.19
N GLY A 122 -6.62 19.99 0.18
CA GLY A 122 -6.06 18.84 -0.52
C GLY A 122 -4.83 19.24 -1.32
N ARG A 123 -3.70 18.62 -0.99
CA ARG A 123 -2.38 18.97 -1.54
C ARG A 123 -1.93 17.99 -2.62
N GLY A 124 -2.39 16.76 -2.50
CA GLY A 124 -1.89 15.68 -3.34
C GLY A 124 -2.36 14.31 -2.92
N GLY A 125 -1.82 13.29 -3.59
CA GLY A 125 -2.06 11.90 -3.22
C GLY A 125 -1.13 10.94 -3.91
N ILE A 126 -0.98 9.77 -3.29
CA ILE A 126 -0.35 8.60 -3.88
C ILE A 126 -1.37 7.47 -4.01
N GLU A 127 -1.07 6.56 -4.93
CA GLU A 127 -1.75 5.30 -5.15
C GLU A 127 -0.77 4.18 -4.76
N ILE A 128 -1.21 3.29 -3.88
CA ILE A 128 -0.45 2.12 -3.44
C ILE A 128 -1.18 0.88 -3.94
N GLN A 129 -0.48 0.04 -4.69
CA GLN A 129 -1.01 -1.26 -5.08
C GLN A 129 -0.61 -2.30 -4.05
N VAL A 130 -1.62 -2.93 -3.47
CA VAL A 130 -1.47 -4.11 -2.63
C VAL A 130 -1.91 -5.29 -3.46
N SER A 131 -1.06 -6.32 -3.51
CA SER A 131 -1.32 -7.53 -4.25
C SER A 131 -1.17 -8.74 -3.34
N ALA A 132 -1.93 -9.79 -3.63
CA ALA A 132 -1.90 -11.08 -2.97
C ALA A 132 -1.53 -12.11 -4.02
N ARG A 133 -0.58 -12.99 -3.69
CA ARG A 133 -0.20 -14.10 -4.56
C ARG A 133 -0.61 -15.41 -3.91
N HIS A 134 -1.15 -16.31 -4.72
CA HIS A 134 -1.39 -17.68 -4.29
C HIS A 134 -0.04 -18.40 -4.05
N ILE A 135 0.14 -18.94 -2.85
CA ILE A 135 1.27 -19.80 -2.54
C ILE A 135 0.82 -21.25 -2.81
N PRO A 136 1.51 -22.01 -3.68
CA PRO A 136 1.21 -23.42 -3.90
C PRO A 136 1.30 -24.22 -2.60
N GLY A 137 0.35 -25.13 -2.36
CA GLY A 137 0.26 -25.89 -1.10
C GLY A 137 -1.14 -25.95 -0.48
N GLY A 138 -2.11 -25.24 -1.08
CA GLY A 138 -3.53 -25.42 -0.81
C GLY A 138 -4.14 -24.38 0.12
N CYS A 139 -5.40 -24.06 -0.17
CA CYS A 139 -6.33 -23.40 0.75
C CYS A 139 -6.47 -24.13 2.09
N CYS A 140 -6.98 -23.41 3.09
CA CYS A 140 -7.40 -24.06 4.33
C CYS A 140 -8.58 -25.00 4.04
N SER A 141 -8.51 -26.22 4.57
CA SER A 141 -9.72 -27.03 4.76
C SER A 141 -10.64 -26.29 5.73
N SER A 142 -11.88 -26.06 5.29
CA SER A 142 -12.96 -25.50 6.11
C SER A 142 -13.24 -26.31 7.36
#